data_AF-A0A838VNH0-F1
#
_entry.id   AF-A0A838VNH0-F1
#
_cell.length_a   1.000
_cell.length_b   1.000
_cell.length_c   1.000
_cell.angle_alpha   90.00
_cell.angle_beta   90.00
_cell.angle_gamma   90.00
#
_symmetry.space_group_name_H-M   'P 1'
#
loop_
_entity.id
_entity.type
_entity.pdbx_description
1 polymer ?
#
loop_
_entity_poly.entity_id
_entity_poly.type
_entity_poly.pdbx_seq_one_letter_code
_entity_poly.pdbx_strand_id
1 'polypeptide(L)'
;MHDNLHQFWRRSEGIWFSKLVNVTVRLLPQTELLAISQKHLLEQPEFGVRMSWEYNTKQQSGQMFWCVDTAYPGLIFADRSMLENIPQIFDYQMLSDRHLVITADKYSETFLLDSDRRRLRELRVEGKLIRRLWENKFGD
;
A
#
# COMPACT_ATOMS: atom_id res chain seq x y z
N MET A 1 -15.07 -9.45 0.43
CA MET A 1 -15.68 -8.12 0.16
C MET A 1 -14.65 -7.23 -0.52
N HIS A 2 -13.39 -7.41 -0.17
CA HIS A 2 -12.25 -6.68 -0.71
C HIS A 2 -11.57 -7.42 -1.88
N ASP A 3 -12.28 -8.30 -2.59
CA ASP A 3 -11.71 -9.24 -3.56
C ASP A 3 -10.87 -8.56 -4.65
N ASN A 4 -11.34 -7.45 -5.22
CA ASN A 4 -10.59 -6.67 -6.21
C ASN A 4 -9.30 -6.08 -5.63
N LEU A 5 -9.37 -5.55 -4.39
CA LEU A 5 -8.22 -5.00 -3.69
C LEU A 5 -7.22 -6.12 -3.37
N HIS A 6 -7.69 -7.26 -2.89
CA HIS A 6 -6.87 -8.44 -2.60
C HIS A 6 -6.14 -8.93 -3.86
N GLN A 7 -6.85 -9.06 -4.99
CA GLN A 7 -6.24 -9.47 -6.26
C GLN A 7 -5.21 -8.46 -6.77
N PHE A 8 -5.50 -7.16 -6.66
CA PHE A 8 -4.56 -6.09 -7.00
C PHE A 8 -3.25 -6.24 -6.21
N TRP A 9 -3.34 -6.45 -4.90
CA TRP A 9 -2.16 -6.58 -4.04
C TRP A 9 -1.43 -7.91 -4.22
N ARG A 10 -2.16 -8.99 -4.47
CA ARG A 10 -1.59 -10.30 -4.83
C ARG A 10 -0.73 -10.19 -6.11
N ARG A 11 -1.23 -9.53 -7.15
CA ARG A 11 -0.46 -9.24 -8.38
C ARG A 11 0.73 -8.32 -8.10
N SER A 12 0.59 -7.44 -7.11
CA SER A 12 1.63 -6.52 -6.67
C SER A 12 2.72 -7.17 -5.80
N GLU A 13 2.56 -8.39 -5.28
CA GLU A 13 3.57 -9.01 -4.41
C GLU A 13 4.89 -9.23 -5.14
N GLY A 14 6.00 -8.79 -4.55
CA GLY A 14 7.32 -8.87 -5.16
C GLY A 14 8.18 -7.66 -4.84
N ILE A 15 9.32 -7.56 -5.53
CA ILE A 15 10.25 -6.44 -5.38
C ILE A 15 10.12 -5.54 -6.60
N TRP A 16 9.91 -4.26 -6.38
CA TRP A 16 9.69 -3.23 -7.39
C TRP A 16 10.82 -2.22 -7.37
N PHE A 17 11.32 -1.86 -8.54
CA PHE A 17 12.49 -1.02 -8.70
C PHE A 17 12.14 0.23 -9.51
N SER A 18 12.55 1.38 -8.98
CA SER A 18 12.63 2.63 -9.74
C SER A 18 14.03 3.22 -9.60
N LYS A 19 14.31 4.31 -10.31
CA LYS A 19 15.56 5.07 -10.12
C LYS A 19 15.72 5.57 -8.68
N LEU A 20 14.63 5.87 -7.98
CA LEU A 20 14.66 6.52 -6.67
C LEU A 20 14.60 5.55 -5.49
N VAL A 21 13.84 4.46 -5.63
CA VAL A 21 13.47 3.60 -4.49
C VAL A 21 13.21 2.18 -4.95
N ASN A 22 13.57 1.23 -4.10
CA ASN A 22 13.18 -0.18 -4.20
C ASN A 22 12.08 -0.44 -3.19
N VAL A 23 11.00 -1.09 -3.60
CA VAL A 23 9.81 -1.34 -2.78
C VAL A 23 9.52 -2.84 -2.78
N THR A 24 9.48 -3.45 -1.61
CA THR A 24 9.02 -4.84 -1.46
C THR A 24 7.58 -4.83 -0.97
N VAL A 25 6.73 -5.61 -1.64
CA VAL A 25 5.32 -5.80 -1.30
C VAL A 25 5.08 -7.27 -0.98
N ARG A 26 4.43 -7.55 0.15
CA ARG A 26 4.03 -8.90 0.58
C ARG A 26 2.66 -8.85 1.23
N LEU A 27 1.83 -9.86 1.00
CA LEU A 27 0.67 -10.08 1.85
C LEU A 27 1.13 -10.43 3.28
N LEU A 28 0.38 -9.96 4.28
CA LEU A 28 0.69 -10.27 5.67
C LEU A 28 0.39 -11.75 5.96
N PRO A 29 1.30 -12.47 6.63
CA PRO A 29 0.94 -13.75 7.24
C PRO A 29 -0.08 -13.54 8.36
N GLN A 30 -0.82 -14.60 8.70
CA GLN A 30 -1.89 -14.55 9.71
C GLN A 30 -1.42 -13.94 11.04
N THR A 31 -0.18 -14.21 11.47
CA THR A 31 0.39 -13.67 12.70
C THR A 31 0.57 -12.15 12.67
N GLU A 32 1.06 -11.61 11.55
CA GLU A 32 1.22 -10.15 11.36
C GLU A 32 -0.14 -9.47 11.19
N LEU A 33 -1.08 -10.12 10.50
CA LEU A 33 -2.45 -9.64 10.36
C LEU A 33 -3.13 -9.50 11.73
N LEU A 34 -3.09 -10.53 12.57
CA LEU A 34 -3.66 -10.48 13.92
C LEU A 34 -3.04 -9.35 14.77
N ALA A 35 -1.73 -9.13 14.64
CA ALA A 35 -1.04 -8.10 15.41
C ALA A 35 -1.51 -6.67 15.06
N ILE A 36 -1.72 -6.37 13.77
CA ILE A 36 -2.27 -5.07 13.37
C ILE A 36 -3.76 -4.96 13.71
N SER A 37 -4.54 -6.02 13.53
CA SER A 37 -5.97 -6.04 13.86
C SER A 37 -6.24 -5.75 15.33
N GLN A 38 -5.42 -6.29 16.24
CA GLN A 38 -5.55 -6.01 17.68
C GLN A 38 -5.30 -4.54 18.02
N LYS A 39 -4.36 -3.87 17.34
CA LYS A 39 -4.05 -2.45 17.59
C LYS A 39 -5.17 -1.53 17.12
N HIS A 40 -5.80 -1.87 16.00
CA HIS A 40 -6.91 -1.10 15.42
C HIS A 40 -8.29 -1.58 15.90
N LEU A 41 -8.34 -2.53 16.84
CA LEU A 41 -9.57 -3.11 17.41
C LEU A 41 -10.52 -3.65 16.32
N LEU A 42 -9.95 -4.34 15.34
CA LEU A 42 -10.66 -4.92 14.20
C LEU A 42 -11.28 -6.27 14.58
N GLU A 43 -12.52 -6.50 14.16
CA GLU A 43 -13.31 -7.68 14.54
C GLU A 43 -13.27 -8.77 13.47
N GLN A 44 -13.15 -8.40 12.20
CA GLN A 44 -13.23 -9.29 11.04
C GLN A 44 -12.15 -8.95 10.00
N PRO A 45 -10.85 -9.05 10.35
CA PRO A 45 -9.78 -8.75 9.41
C PRO A 45 -9.78 -9.73 8.24
N GLU A 46 -9.76 -9.21 7.00
CA GLU A 46 -9.83 -10.03 5.78
C GLU A 46 -8.42 -10.38 5.28
N PHE A 47 -7.57 -9.36 5.09
CA PHE A 47 -6.15 -9.52 4.75
C PHE A 47 -5.38 -8.23 5.05
N GLY A 48 -4.06 -8.27 4.87
CA GLY A 48 -3.23 -7.07 4.90
C GLY A 48 -2.00 -7.16 4.03
N VAL A 49 -1.26 -6.05 3.95
CA VAL A 49 -0.04 -5.93 3.16
C VAL A 49 1.07 -5.30 4.01
N ARG A 50 2.27 -5.83 3.86
CA ARG A 50 3.52 -5.17 4.25
C ARG A 50 4.16 -4.56 3.01
N MET A 51 4.42 -3.27 3.09
CA MET A 51 5.25 -2.54 2.14
C MET A 51 6.52 -2.07 2.84
N SER A 52 7.69 -2.45 2.33
CA SER A 52 8.97 -1.90 2.77
C SER A 52 9.68 -1.21 1.63
N TRP A 53 10.46 -0.17 1.93
CA TRP A 53 11.18 0.57 0.92
C TRP A 53 12.57 0.97 1.38
N GLU A 54 13.46 1.09 0.41
CA GLU A 54 14.83 1.57 0.57
C GLU A 54 15.14 2.58 -0.55
N TYR A 55 15.58 3.78 -0.17
CA TYR A 55 15.93 4.82 -1.13
C TYR A 55 17.33 4.58 -1.70
N ASN A 56 17.48 4.63 -3.02
CA ASN A 56 18.77 4.36 -3.67
C ASN A 56 19.81 5.47 -3.42
N THR A 57 19.35 6.68 -3.08
CA THR A 57 20.20 7.88 -2.95
C THR A 57 20.46 8.31 -1.51
N LYS A 58 19.85 7.65 -0.53
CA LYS A 58 19.99 7.97 0.91
C LYS A 58 19.93 6.67 1.70
N GLN A 59 20.71 6.57 2.78
CA GLN A 59 20.57 5.47 3.76
C GLN A 59 19.30 5.68 4.61
N GLN A 60 18.15 5.67 3.96
CA GLN A 60 16.84 5.79 4.59
C GLN A 60 15.98 4.65 4.06
N SER A 61 15.45 3.86 4.98
CA SER A 61 14.49 2.81 4.72
C SER A 61 13.26 3.02 5.58
N GLY A 62 12.16 2.40 5.17
CA GLY A 62 10.92 2.44 5.91
C GLY A 62 10.07 1.23 5.61
N GLN A 63 9.04 1.07 6.43
CA GLN A 63 8.02 0.05 6.21
C GLN A 63 6.68 0.52 6.75
N MET A 64 5.63 0.02 6.13
CA MET A 64 4.24 0.24 6.47
C MET A 64 3.54 -1.11 6.44
N PHE A 65 2.70 -1.34 7.43
CA PHE A 65 1.80 -2.48 7.49
C PHE A 65 0.39 -1.93 7.41
N TRP A 66 -0.49 -2.57 6.66
CA TRP A 66 -1.88 -2.21 6.70
C TRP A 66 -2.79 -3.42 6.50
N CYS A 67 -4.04 -3.31 6.93
CA CYS A 67 -5.06 -4.33 6.78
C CYS A 67 -6.43 -3.72 6.48
N VAL A 68 -7.35 -4.58 6.05
CA VAL A 68 -8.76 -4.25 5.82
C VAL A 68 -9.65 -5.19 6.62
N ASP A 69 -10.85 -4.74 6.93
CA ASP A 69 -11.83 -5.46 7.74
C ASP A 69 -13.20 -5.41 7.05
N THR A 70 -13.93 -6.52 7.04
CA THR A 70 -15.24 -6.61 6.37
C THR A 70 -16.32 -5.72 7.00
N ALA A 71 -16.17 -5.35 8.27
CA ALA A 71 -17.06 -4.40 8.95
C ALA A 71 -16.85 -2.94 8.48
N TYR A 72 -15.71 -2.63 7.87
CA TYR A 72 -15.31 -1.28 7.48
C TYR A 72 -14.94 -1.18 5.98
N PRO A 73 -15.91 -1.39 5.07
CA PRO A 73 -15.65 -1.33 3.64
C PRO A 73 -15.11 0.04 3.23
N GLY A 74 -14.12 0.04 2.34
CA GLY A 74 -13.52 1.27 1.82
C GLY A 74 -12.43 1.87 2.71
N LEU A 75 -12.12 1.27 3.87
CA LEU A 75 -11.09 1.74 4.79
C LEU A 75 -9.90 0.80 4.86
N ILE A 76 -8.70 1.37 4.90
CA ILE A 76 -7.42 0.70 5.17
C ILE A 76 -6.91 1.18 6.52
N PHE A 77 -6.60 0.23 7.40
CA PHE A 77 -6.03 0.47 8.72
C PHE A 77 -4.54 0.20 8.69
N ALA A 78 -3.73 1.22 8.90
CA ALA A 78 -2.29 1.17 8.70
C ALA A 78 -1.50 1.51 9.97
N ASP A 79 -0.43 0.75 10.15
CA ASP A 79 0.62 1.03 11.11
C ASP A 79 1.83 1.61 10.38
N ARG A 80 2.26 2.79 10.86
CA ARG A 80 3.47 3.51 10.44
C ARG A 80 3.35 4.09 9.03
N SER A 81 3.04 5.39 8.98
CA SER A 81 3.23 6.17 7.76
C SER A 81 4.63 6.77 7.72
N MET A 82 4.99 7.37 6.58
CA MET A 82 6.25 8.11 6.41
C MET A 82 6.43 9.30 7.38
N LEU A 83 5.42 9.62 8.21
CA LEU A 83 5.37 10.83 9.03
C LEU A 83 5.34 10.56 10.54
N GLU A 84 4.61 9.54 11.05
CA GLU A 84 4.51 9.27 12.50
C GLU A 84 4.22 7.80 12.86
N ASN A 85 4.54 7.39 14.09
CA ASN A 85 4.30 6.04 14.66
C ASN A 85 2.85 5.84 15.16
N ILE A 86 1.88 6.63 14.68
CA ILE A 86 0.48 6.56 15.11
C ILE A 86 -0.31 5.71 14.10
N PRO A 87 -1.25 4.87 14.55
CA PRO A 87 -2.28 4.25 13.71
C PRO A 87 -2.92 5.26 12.75
N GLN A 88 -2.99 4.94 11.45
CA GLN A 88 -3.64 5.77 10.44
C GLN A 88 -4.75 4.99 9.76
N ILE A 89 -5.79 5.71 9.37
CA ILE A 89 -6.90 5.17 8.58
C ILE A 89 -6.91 5.92 7.25
N PHE A 90 -6.94 5.17 6.16
CA PHE A 90 -7.03 5.70 4.81
C PHE A 90 -8.32 5.24 4.16
N ASP A 91 -8.93 6.11 3.37
CA ASP A 91 -9.92 5.68 2.39
C ASP A 91 -9.21 5.04 1.20
N TYR A 92 -9.83 4.05 0.59
CA TYR A 92 -9.37 3.49 -0.68
C TYR A 92 -10.50 3.33 -1.68
N GLN A 93 -10.15 3.43 -2.95
CA GLN A 93 -11.06 3.19 -4.06
C GLN A 93 -10.37 2.41 -5.18
N MET A 94 -11.02 1.35 -5.65
CA MET A 94 -10.65 0.68 -6.88
C MET A 94 -11.38 1.36 -8.05
N LEU A 95 -10.65 2.04 -8.93
CA LEU A 95 -11.19 2.60 -10.17
C LEU A 95 -11.28 1.54 -11.29
N SER A 96 -10.43 0.51 -11.19
CA SER A 96 -10.47 -0.73 -11.98
C SER A 96 -9.72 -1.84 -11.23
N ASP A 97 -9.66 -3.05 -11.77
CA ASP A 97 -8.86 -4.17 -11.23
C ASP A 97 -7.34 -3.88 -11.13
N ARG A 98 -6.87 -2.83 -11.81
CA ARG A 98 -5.46 -2.42 -11.93
C ARG A 98 -5.21 -1.01 -11.40
N HIS A 99 -6.23 -0.32 -10.91
CA HIS A 99 -6.13 1.08 -10.55
C HIS A 99 -6.69 1.30 -9.16
N LEU A 100 -5.77 1.50 -8.21
CA LEU A 100 -6.04 1.77 -6.81
C LEU A 100 -5.73 3.23 -6.49
N VAL A 101 -6.63 3.88 -5.77
CA VAL A 101 -6.43 5.18 -5.15
C VAL A 101 -6.55 5.00 -3.64
N ILE A 102 -5.59 5.54 -2.89
CA ILE A 102 -5.60 5.61 -1.43
C ILE A 102 -5.54 7.09 -1.04
N THR A 103 -6.40 7.52 -0.13
CA THR A 103 -6.50 8.91 0.32
C THR A 103 -6.52 9.02 1.84
N ALA A 104 -5.93 10.08 2.36
CA ALA A 104 -6.18 10.57 3.72
C ALA A 104 -6.02 12.09 3.70
N ASP A 105 -6.98 12.83 4.29
CA ASP A 105 -6.91 14.29 4.38
C ASP A 105 -6.47 14.96 3.04
N LYS A 106 -5.28 15.56 3.00
CA LYS A 106 -4.73 16.24 1.82
C LYS A 106 -3.91 15.33 0.90
N TYR A 107 -3.64 14.10 1.32
CA TYR A 107 -2.74 13.16 0.67
C TYR A 107 -3.56 12.22 -0.23
N SER A 108 -3.10 11.99 -1.46
CA SER A 108 -3.59 10.89 -2.29
C SER A 108 -2.43 10.14 -2.93
N GLU A 109 -2.42 8.83 -2.82
CA GLU A 109 -1.51 7.97 -3.55
C GLU A 109 -2.28 7.11 -4.55
N THR A 110 -1.84 7.13 -5.80
CA THR A 110 -2.45 6.36 -6.88
C THR A 110 -1.46 5.30 -7.34
N PHE A 111 -1.96 4.08 -7.51
CA PHE A 111 -1.23 2.94 -8.04
C PHE A 111 -1.95 2.42 -9.28
N LEU A 112 -1.23 2.39 -10.41
CA LEU A 112 -1.72 1.85 -11.66
C LEU A 112 -0.79 0.73 -12.12
N LEU A 113 -1.29 -0.51 -12.13
CA LEU A 113 -0.62 -1.67 -12.71
C LEU A 113 -0.81 -1.66 -14.23
N ASP A 114 0.12 -1.05 -14.96
CA ASP A 114 0.20 -1.13 -16.43
C ASP A 114 0.31 -2.60 -16.88
N SER A 115 1.09 -3.38 -16.14
CA SER A 115 1.13 -4.85 -16.21
C SER A 115 1.51 -5.44 -14.85
N ASP A 116 1.54 -6.77 -14.74
CA ASP A 116 2.01 -7.45 -13.52
C ASP A 116 3.51 -7.21 -13.26
N ARG A 117 4.24 -6.64 -14.23
CA ARG A 117 5.67 -6.32 -14.12
C ARG A 117 5.97 -4.83 -14.17
N ARG A 118 4.97 -3.97 -14.36
CA ARG A 118 5.17 -2.53 -14.49
C ARG A 118 4.04 -1.77 -13.83
N ARG A 119 4.39 -0.81 -12.97
CA ARG A 119 3.41 0.05 -12.33
C ARG A 119 3.83 1.51 -12.30
N LEU A 120 2.83 2.37 -12.33
CA LEU A 120 2.93 3.79 -12.08
C LEU A 120 2.43 4.07 -10.67
N ARG A 121 3.22 4.85 -9.91
CA ARG A 121 2.82 5.35 -8.60
C ARG A 121 2.90 6.87 -8.57
N GLU A 122 1.81 7.50 -8.17
CA GLU A 122 1.73 8.96 -8.03
C GLU A 122 1.37 9.34 -6.61
N LEU A 123 2.10 10.31 -6.05
CA LEU A 123 1.74 10.95 -4.80
C LEU A 123 1.33 12.40 -5.08
N ARG A 124 0.15 12.76 -4.60
CA ARG A 124 -0.36 14.13 -4.62
C ARG A 124 -0.62 14.64 -3.22
N VAL A 125 -0.41 15.93 -3.03
CA VAL A 125 -0.73 16.66 -1.79
C VAL A 125 -1.52 17.90 -2.19
N GLU A 126 -2.71 18.08 -1.62
CA GLU A 126 -3.65 19.15 -2.00
C GLU A 126 -3.90 19.19 -3.52
N GLY A 127 -4.03 18.00 -4.15
CA GLY A 127 -4.24 17.83 -5.59
C GLY A 127 -2.99 18.01 -6.47
N LYS A 128 -1.90 18.58 -5.94
CA LYS A 128 -0.65 18.82 -6.69
C LYS A 128 0.19 17.56 -6.77
N LEU A 129 0.67 17.21 -7.96
CA LEU A 129 1.58 16.08 -8.16
C LEU A 129 2.94 16.39 -7.55
N ILE A 130 3.29 15.68 -6.48
CA ILE A 130 4.56 15.83 -5.77
C ILE A 130 5.59 14.84 -6.29
N ARG A 131 5.15 13.63 -6.65
CA ARG A 131 6.04 12.57 -7.09
C ARG A 131 5.33 11.61 -8.03
N ARG A 132 6.06 11.19 -9.06
CA ARG A 132 5.66 10.18 -10.04
C ARG A 132 6.79 9.17 -10.19
N LEU A 133 6.48 7.89 -10.02
CA LEU A 133 7.43 6.80 -10.11
C LEU A 133 6.94 5.75 -11.10
N TRP A 134 7.77 5.46 -12.09
CA TRP A 134 7.65 4.23 -12.86
C TRP A 134 8.51 3.17 -12.19
N GLU A 135 7.87 2.05 -11.84
CA GLU A 135 8.46 0.95 -11.13
C GLU A 135 8.34 -0.34 -11.96
N ASN A 136 9.41 -1.11 -12.02
CA ASN A 136 9.44 -2.43 -12.68
C ASN A 136 9.62 -3.52 -11.63
N LYS A 137 8.87 -4.62 -11.78
CA LYS A 137 8.99 -5.77 -10.89
C LYS A 137 10.23 -6.59 -11.25
N PHE A 138 10.97 -7.04 -10.25
CA PHE A 138 12.14 -7.88 -10.43
C PHE A 138 11.77 -9.36 -10.29
N GLY A 139 12.16 -10.13 -11.31
CA GLY A 139 11.90 -11.56 -11.37
C GLY A 139 10.43 -11.91 -11.61
N ASP A 140 10.22 -13.17 -11.99
CA ASP A 140 8.94 -13.88 -11.95
C ASP A 140 8.90 -14.79 -10.73
#